data_AF-A0A3D9C4Q5-F1
#
_entry.id   AF-A0A3D9C4Q5-F1
#
_cell.length_a   1.000
_cell.length_b   1.000
_cell.length_c   1.000
_cell.angle_alpha   90.00
_cell.angle_beta   90.00
_cell.angle_gamma   90.00
#
_symmetry.space_group_name_H-M   'P 1'
#
loop_
_entity.id
_entity.type
_entity.pdbx_description
1 polymer ?
#
loop_
_entity_poly.entity_id
_entity_poly.type
_entity_poly.pdbx_seq_one_letter_code
_entity_poly.pdbx_strand_id
1 'polypeptide(L)'
;MRLPTELGDEYVNKVLSNLSLENLPGEEWKLIEGFENYAISNYGRVKSLERWVPLPVGGDQKILDRIMKPQAFRYFNKHLKAHFYNVRCNLSIEGRTYGKSVARLVYYHFVEKFDMDDLSFRISFKDENQFNVHFSNLEKLTAHEVRSKALNTGRGKKGNYQQAVSQYTVDGDFVASYESIYAASETLGIHPTYILPVINKKKTTAGKYRWFAKDYTPTEEDFIPETKSKPEKVLNTSLWKTLGQPIIDESNPPACMNLSLKDLPGERWEPIPDFEKYFAISNKGRIKRLNSWTQNRNKTFWKEHIISIFVLRPHSKTSYFYTKVSYNGRSYPIAITRLLYYCFIEKFDLKDKNLVIVNESNPQWDIDISKLTLQSANDILKERNKQYATKVRTILNSKKVFNDSLWEKLGKPRINKKNPPAIFDLSLRDLPDENWKPLPGFYGKYVISNKGRVKRLSGWGVGNHFYKEEQIISLNLKKSESPFLYFYLHKKEDINPKRLLRLLYYCFVEEFDLNNRTLRVVSENQRLWEIDLSKLSLRSMVDSFKNNYKK
;
A
#
# COMPACT_ATOMS: atom_id res chain seq x y z
N MET A 1 26.22 6.35 -5.14
CA MET A 1 27.15 7.45 -5.47
C MET A 1 27.97 7.06 -6.69
N ARG A 2 28.68 8.00 -7.33
CA ARG A 2 29.67 7.67 -8.37
C ARG A 2 30.78 6.81 -7.76
N LEU A 3 31.53 6.10 -8.60
CA LEU A 3 32.73 5.41 -8.14
C LEU A 3 33.71 6.44 -7.54
N PRO A 4 34.32 6.14 -6.38
CA PRO A 4 35.23 7.06 -5.71
C PRO A 4 36.64 6.95 -6.31
N THR A 5 36.82 7.50 -7.51
CA THR A 5 38.11 7.49 -8.25
C THR A 5 39.23 8.20 -7.47
N GLU A 6 38.86 9.13 -6.59
CA GLU A 6 39.76 9.82 -5.67
C GLU A 6 40.51 8.91 -4.69
N LEU A 7 40.06 7.66 -4.51
CA LEU A 7 40.75 6.68 -3.66
C LEU A 7 42.01 6.07 -4.31
N GLY A 8 42.26 6.34 -5.60
CA GLY A 8 43.43 5.83 -6.30
C GLY A 8 43.45 4.32 -6.54
N ASP A 9 42.30 3.64 -6.38
CA ASP A 9 42.20 2.19 -6.57
C ASP A 9 42.44 1.81 -8.03
N GLU A 10 43.43 0.94 -8.26
CA GLU A 10 43.87 0.55 -9.60
C GLU A 10 42.76 -0.15 -10.40
N TYR A 11 41.96 -0.98 -9.74
CA TYR A 11 40.87 -1.72 -10.37
C TYR A 11 39.71 -0.79 -10.76
N VAL A 12 39.38 0.18 -9.89
CA VAL A 12 38.41 1.24 -10.20
C VAL A 12 38.85 2.02 -11.43
N ASN A 13 40.11 2.43 -11.49
CA ASN A 13 40.62 3.30 -12.54
C ASN A 13 40.78 2.59 -13.88
N LYS A 14 41.37 1.39 -13.89
CA LYS A 14 41.67 0.66 -15.13
C LYS A 14 40.49 -0.14 -15.67
N VAL A 15 39.63 -0.68 -14.80
CA VAL A 15 38.56 -1.61 -15.19
C VAL A 15 37.19 -0.96 -15.08
N LEU A 16 36.76 -0.59 -13.87
CA LEU A 16 35.37 -0.17 -13.65
C LEU A 16 35.04 1.21 -14.22
N SER A 17 36.04 2.07 -14.39
CA SER A 17 35.89 3.40 -15.01
C SER A 17 36.14 3.37 -16.52
N ASN A 18 36.59 2.24 -17.08
CA ASN A 18 36.78 2.10 -18.51
C ASN A 18 35.43 1.92 -19.23
N LEU A 19 35.06 2.91 -20.03
CA LEU A 19 33.81 2.94 -20.79
C LEU A 19 34.00 2.64 -22.28
N SER A 20 35.22 2.30 -22.72
CA SER A 20 35.51 1.88 -24.09
C SER A 20 34.74 0.60 -24.42
N LEU A 21 34.30 0.45 -25.66
CA LEU A 21 33.70 -0.80 -26.13
C LEU A 21 34.73 -1.88 -26.45
N GLU A 22 36.02 -1.51 -26.47
CA GLU A 22 37.13 -2.44 -26.62
C GLU A 22 37.21 -3.38 -25.41
N ASN A 23 37.52 -4.64 -25.70
CA ASN A 23 37.70 -5.67 -24.69
C ASN A 23 39.05 -5.48 -23.99
N LEU A 24 39.07 -5.69 -22.67
CA LEU A 24 40.31 -5.85 -21.93
C LEU A 24 40.96 -7.20 -22.30
N PRO A 25 42.28 -7.36 -22.09
CA PRO A 25 42.95 -8.64 -22.28
C PRO A 25 42.26 -9.75 -21.46
N GLY A 26 41.83 -10.82 -22.12
CA GLY A 26 41.13 -11.95 -21.46
C GLY A 26 39.71 -11.64 -20.99
N GLU A 27 39.09 -10.56 -21.48
CA GLU A 27 37.71 -10.23 -21.12
C GLU A 27 36.69 -11.12 -21.86
N GLU A 28 35.89 -11.83 -21.07
CA GLU A 28 34.81 -12.68 -21.54
C GLU A 28 33.46 -12.08 -21.15
N TRP A 29 32.47 -12.13 -22.04
CA TRP A 29 31.14 -11.57 -21.84
C TRP A 29 30.06 -12.65 -21.81
N LYS A 30 29.11 -12.54 -20.87
CA LYS A 30 27.92 -13.39 -20.79
C LYS A 30 26.66 -12.54 -20.69
N LEU A 31 25.56 -12.99 -21.31
CA LEU A 31 24.25 -12.36 -21.14
C LEU A 31 23.79 -12.45 -19.69
N ILE A 32 23.14 -11.39 -19.20
CA ILE A 32 22.57 -11.36 -17.86
C ILE A 32 21.19 -12.00 -17.90
N GLU A 33 21.01 -13.10 -17.15
CA GLU A 33 19.75 -13.86 -17.10
C GLU A 33 18.63 -13.00 -16.48
N GLY A 34 17.49 -12.88 -17.17
CA GLY A 34 16.38 -11.98 -16.80
C GLY A 34 16.59 -10.51 -17.18
N PHE A 35 17.71 -10.20 -17.84
CA PHE A 35 18.05 -8.87 -18.35
C PHE A 35 18.79 -8.99 -19.69
N GLU A 36 18.15 -9.63 -20.66
CA GLU A 36 18.74 -10.06 -21.94
C GLU A 36 19.28 -8.89 -22.79
N ASN A 37 18.84 -7.66 -22.50
CA ASN A 37 19.36 -6.43 -23.08
C ASN A 37 20.78 -6.05 -22.59
N TYR A 38 21.38 -6.85 -21.71
CA TYR A 38 22.64 -6.56 -21.06
C TYR A 38 23.57 -7.78 -21.02
N ALA A 39 24.87 -7.52 -21.05
CA ALA A 39 25.92 -8.48 -20.81
C ALA A 39 26.82 -8.04 -19.64
N ILE A 40 27.38 -8.99 -18.92
CA ILE A 40 28.35 -8.82 -17.81
C ILE A 40 29.65 -9.49 -18.21
N SER A 41 30.79 -8.83 -17.97
CA SER A 41 32.10 -9.44 -18.18
C SER A 41 32.66 -10.12 -16.93
N ASN A 42 33.63 -11.01 -17.10
CA ASN A 42 34.39 -11.63 -16.02
C ASN A 42 35.16 -10.60 -15.15
N TYR A 43 35.37 -9.39 -15.67
CA TYR A 43 35.90 -8.21 -14.97
C TYR A 43 34.82 -7.33 -14.30
N GLY A 44 33.54 -7.70 -14.41
CA GLY A 44 32.43 -6.94 -13.83
C GLY A 44 32.07 -5.65 -14.56
N ARG A 45 32.56 -5.44 -15.80
CA ARG A 45 31.99 -4.43 -16.69
C ARG A 45 30.61 -4.87 -17.14
N VAL A 46 29.69 -3.93 -17.30
CA VAL A 46 28.32 -4.20 -17.76
C VAL A 46 28.10 -3.48 -19.07
N LYS A 47 27.71 -4.22 -20.12
CA LYS A 47 27.42 -3.69 -21.46
C LYS A 47 25.91 -3.67 -21.67
N SER A 48 25.36 -2.52 -22.02
CA SER A 48 24.02 -2.42 -22.61
C SER A 48 24.15 -2.77 -24.09
N LEU A 49 23.36 -3.72 -24.56
CA LEU A 49 23.37 -4.16 -25.95
C LEU A 49 22.53 -3.22 -26.82
N GLU A 50 22.91 -3.15 -28.10
CA GLU A 50 22.16 -2.41 -29.12
C GLU A 50 20.74 -2.98 -29.27
N ARG A 51 19.72 -2.11 -29.29
CA ARG A 51 18.32 -2.50 -29.45
C ARG A 51 17.42 -1.35 -29.88
N TRP A 52 16.25 -1.66 -30.42
CA TRP A 52 15.19 -0.71 -30.69
C TRP A 52 14.19 -0.68 -29.52
N VAL A 53 13.78 0.52 -29.10
CA VAL A 53 12.83 0.73 -28.00
C VAL A 53 11.73 1.70 -28.44
N PRO A 54 10.44 1.37 -28.24
CA PRO A 54 9.34 2.26 -28.60
C PRO A 54 9.28 3.49 -27.68
N LEU A 55 9.02 4.66 -28.25
CA LEU A 55 8.87 5.92 -27.51
C LEU A 55 7.41 6.14 -27.05
N PRO A 56 7.19 6.75 -25.86
CA PRO A 56 5.85 7.04 -25.35
C PRO A 56 4.98 7.93 -26.26
N VAL A 57 5.62 8.72 -27.14
CA VAL A 57 4.97 9.68 -28.05
C VAL A 57 4.76 9.07 -29.46
N GLY A 58 5.11 7.79 -29.65
CA GLY A 58 5.14 7.11 -30.95
C GLY A 58 6.53 7.14 -31.61
N GLY A 59 6.85 6.12 -32.40
CA GLY A 59 8.17 5.90 -33.04
C GLY A 59 9.11 5.01 -32.24
N ASP A 60 10.21 4.58 -32.87
CA ASP A 60 11.23 3.72 -32.24
C ASP A 60 12.56 4.47 -32.10
N GLN A 61 13.22 4.32 -30.96
CA GLN A 61 14.55 4.82 -30.70
C GLN A 61 15.56 3.66 -30.75
N LYS A 62 16.59 3.80 -31.59
CA LYS A 62 17.76 2.91 -31.55
C LYS A 62 18.65 3.29 -30.38
N ILE A 63 18.82 2.39 -29.43
CA ILE A 63 19.81 2.48 -28.36
C ILE A 63 21.06 1.75 -28.84
N LEU A 64 22.18 2.45 -28.98
CA LEU A 64 23.47 1.85 -29.33
C LEU A 64 24.09 1.11 -28.14
N ASP A 65 25.04 0.23 -28.44
CA ASP A 65 25.78 -0.46 -27.40
C ASP A 65 26.65 0.51 -26.59
N ARG A 66 26.72 0.29 -25.29
CA ARG A 66 27.55 1.12 -24.39
C ARG A 66 27.94 0.36 -23.14
N ILE A 67 29.11 0.69 -22.61
CA ILE A 67 29.48 0.26 -21.26
C ILE A 67 28.75 1.14 -20.23
N MET A 68 28.03 0.48 -19.33
CA MET A 68 27.26 1.11 -18.28
C MET A 68 28.19 1.65 -17.20
N LYS A 69 27.92 2.87 -16.74
CA LYS A 69 28.64 3.47 -15.61
C LYS A 69 28.20 2.80 -14.29
N PRO A 70 29.08 2.04 -13.61
CA PRO A 70 28.73 1.46 -12.32
C PRO A 70 28.61 2.53 -11.22
N GLN A 71 27.94 2.18 -10.15
CA GLN A 71 27.74 3.00 -8.96
C GLN A 71 28.37 2.32 -7.74
N ALA A 72 28.90 3.11 -6.82
CA ALA A 72 29.31 2.61 -5.52
C ALA A 72 28.21 2.88 -4.47
N PHE A 73 27.98 1.90 -3.60
CA PHE A 73 27.23 2.05 -2.36
C PHE A 73 28.22 2.08 -1.20
N ARG A 74 28.32 3.21 -0.51
CA ARG A 74 29.24 3.42 0.62
C ARG A 74 28.52 3.19 1.94
N TYR A 75 29.15 2.46 2.85
CA TYR A 75 28.70 2.27 4.23
C TYR A 75 29.87 2.49 5.20
N PHE A 76 29.57 2.90 6.44
CA PHE A 76 30.57 3.20 7.44
C PHE A 76 30.63 2.09 8.50
N ASN A 77 31.82 1.54 8.71
CA ASN A 77 32.06 0.63 9.83
C ASN A 77 32.47 1.46 11.05
N LYS A 78 31.60 1.48 12.07
CA LYS A 78 31.83 2.25 13.31
C LYS A 78 33.02 1.76 14.13
N HIS A 79 33.37 0.48 14.01
CA HIS A 79 34.44 -0.11 14.81
C HIS A 79 35.82 0.21 14.23
N LEU A 80 35.98 0.05 12.92
CA LEU A 80 37.22 0.43 12.22
C LEU A 80 37.31 1.93 11.91
N LYS A 81 36.22 2.68 12.12
CA LYS A 81 36.08 4.07 11.70
C LYS A 81 36.43 4.28 10.21
N ALA A 82 36.10 3.29 9.38
CA ALA A 82 36.46 3.24 7.97
C ALA A 82 35.23 3.09 7.07
N HIS A 83 35.35 3.58 5.83
CA HIS A 83 34.33 3.41 4.79
C HIS A 83 34.59 2.15 3.98
N PHE A 84 33.49 1.48 3.65
CA PHE A 84 33.46 0.30 2.81
C PHE A 84 32.47 0.52 1.67
N TYR A 85 32.66 -0.21 0.57
CA TYR A 85 32.01 0.04 -0.71
C TYR A 85 31.42 -1.24 -1.30
N ASN A 86 30.37 -1.10 -2.09
CA ASN A 86 29.85 -2.19 -2.91
C ASN A 86 29.57 -1.65 -4.30
N VAL A 87 30.08 -2.33 -5.33
CA VAL A 87 29.84 -1.97 -6.72
C VAL A 87 28.46 -2.49 -7.15
N ARG A 88 27.65 -1.60 -7.73
CA ARG A 88 26.30 -1.86 -8.23
C ARG A 88 26.14 -1.35 -9.65
N CYS A 89 25.27 -1.97 -10.41
CA CYS A 89 24.80 -1.48 -11.70
C CYS A 89 23.27 -1.36 -11.68
N ASN A 90 22.74 -0.50 -12.55
CA ASN A 90 21.31 -0.35 -12.74
C ASN A 90 20.94 -0.96 -14.09
N LEU A 91 20.10 -1.98 -14.08
CA LEU A 91 19.60 -2.67 -15.25
C LEU A 91 18.13 -2.29 -15.46
N SER A 92 17.71 -2.03 -16.70
CA SER A 92 16.35 -1.58 -16.99
C SER A 92 15.63 -2.55 -17.93
N ILE A 93 14.44 -2.99 -17.54
CA ILE A 93 13.57 -3.85 -18.33
C ILE A 93 12.12 -3.38 -18.13
N GLU A 94 11.34 -3.31 -19.21
CA GLU A 94 9.92 -2.86 -19.20
C GLU A 94 9.70 -1.49 -18.51
N GLY A 95 10.62 -0.55 -18.68
CA GLY A 95 10.55 0.78 -18.07
C GLY A 95 10.81 0.82 -16.56
N ARG A 96 11.11 -0.33 -15.93
CA ARG A 96 11.53 -0.42 -14.52
C ARG A 96 13.04 -0.55 -14.43
N THR A 97 13.63 0.00 -13.36
CA THR A 97 15.08 -0.02 -13.13
C THR A 97 15.41 -0.80 -11.85
N TYR A 98 16.36 -1.72 -11.96
CA TYR A 98 16.76 -2.67 -10.92
C TYR A 98 18.24 -2.46 -10.58
N GLY A 99 18.51 -2.10 -9.33
CA GLY A 99 19.88 -2.04 -8.81
C GLY A 99 20.38 -3.44 -8.47
N LYS A 100 21.41 -3.93 -9.18
CA LYS A 100 22.01 -5.25 -8.96
C LYS A 100 23.46 -5.13 -8.48
N SER A 101 23.90 -6.07 -7.65
CA SER A 101 25.29 -6.16 -7.20
C SER A 101 26.15 -6.74 -8.32
N VAL A 102 27.22 -6.02 -8.69
CA VAL A 102 28.13 -6.47 -9.75
C VAL A 102 28.85 -7.76 -9.33
N ALA A 103 29.36 -7.83 -8.10
CA ALA A 103 30.01 -9.04 -7.58
C ALA A 103 29.09 -10.28 -7.62
N ARG A 104 27.81 -10.15 -7.27
CA ARG A 104 26.86 -11.28 -7.38
C ARG A 104 26.62 -11.70 -8.83
N LEU A 105 26.50 -10.74 -9.75
CA LEU A 105 26.34 -11.04 -11.17
C LEU A 105 27.57 -11.76 -11.73
N VAL A 106 28.77 -11.26 -11.46
CA VAL A 106 30.01 -11.91 -11.91
C VAL A 106 30.11 -13.32 -11.34
N TYR A 107 29.89 -13.52 -10.04
CA TYR A 107 29.95 -14.85 -9.44
C TYR A 107 28.93 -15.81 -10.06
N TYR A 108 27.69 -15.36 -10.22
CA TYR A 108 26.61 -16.16 -10.80
C TYR A 108 26.93 -16.64 -12.22
N HIS A 109 27.49 -15.76 -13.06
CA HIS A 109 27.74 -16.06 -14.47
C HIS A 109 29.09 -16.76 -14.72
N PHE A 110 30.10 -16.57 -13.87
CA PHE A 110 31.47 -17.05 -14.12
C PHE A 110 32.00 -18.06 -13.09
N VAL A 111 31.29 -18.29 -11.98
CA VAL A 111 31.74 -19.23 -10.92
C VAL A 111 30.69 -20.31 -10.65
N GLU A 112 29.51 -19.96 -10.15
CA GLU A 112 28.47 -20.92 -9.76
C GLU A 112 27.09 -20.26 -9.82
N LYS A 113 26.09 -20.94 -10.42
CA LYS A 113 24.70 -20.50 -10.41
C LYS A 113 24.05 -20.74 -9.04
N PHE A 114 23.25 -19.79 -8.58
CA PHE A 114 22.52 -19.85 -7.31
C PHE A 114 21.25 -18.99 -7.37
N ASP A 115 20.32 -19.16 -6.41
CA ASP A 115 19.18 -18.25 -6.30
C ASP A 115 19.65 -16.82 -5.96
N MET A 116 19.47 -15.90 -6.91
CA MET A 116 19.91 -14.51 -6.81
C MET A 116 19.26 -13.74 -5.66
N ASP A 117 18.12 -14.22 -5.15
CA ASP A 117 17.42 -13.65 -4.00
C ASP A 117 17.74 -14.34 -2.66
N ASP A 118 18.53 -15.42 -2.67
CA ASP A 118 18.99 -16.05 -1.43
C ASP A 118 19.96 -15.14 -0.66
N LEU A 119 19.57 -14.84 0.59
CA LEU A 119 20.28 -13.98 1.54
C LEU A 119 21.06 -14.78 2.60
N SER A 120 21.05 -16.12 2.54
CA SER A 120 21.73 -17.02 3.47
C SER A 120 23.26 -16.93 3.39
N PHE A 121 23.79 -16.52 2.23
CA PHE A 121 25.20 -16.34 1.96
C PHE A 121 25.53 -14.93 1.42
N ARG A 122 26.82 -14.61 1.40
CA ARG A 122 27.38 -13.38 0.84
C ARG A 122 28.53 -13.72 -0.11
N ILE A 123 28.66 -12.93 -1.17
CA ILE A 123 29.87 -12.94 -2.00
C ILE A 123 30.90 -12.03 -1.32
N SER A 124 32.06 -12.58 -1.02
CA SER A 124 33.21 -11.89 -0.43
C SER A 124 34.34 -11.73 -1.45
N PHE A 125 35.38 -11.01 -1.04
CA PHE A 125 36.55 -10.68 -1.85
C PHE A 125 37.79 -11.28 -1.17
N LYS A 126 38.59 -12.05 -1.91
CA LYS A 126 39.75 -12.76 -1.39
C LYS A 126 40.88 -11.79 -1.01
N ASP A 127 41.11 -10.79 -1.86
CA ASP A 127 42.10 -9.72 -1.65
C ASP A 127 41.66 -8.59 -0.71
N GLU A 128 40.47 -8.72 -0.10
CA GLU A 128 39.79 -7.70 0.71
C GLU A 128 39.44 -6.38 -0.02
N ASN A 129 39.74 -6.24 -1.30
CA ASN A 129 39.38 -5.09 -2.12
C ASN A 129 37.95 -5.25 -2.67
N GLN A 130 37.03 -4.43 -2.16
CA GLN A 130 35.61 -4.48 -2.53
C GLN A 130 35.30 -3.92 -3.92
N PHE A 131 36.29 -3.33 -4.58
CA PHE A 131 36.21 -2.90 -5.98
C PHE A 131 36.67 -3.97 -6.96
N ASN A 132 37.57 -4.88 -6.55
CA ASN A 132 38.06 -5.97 -7.38
C ASN A 132 36.99 -7.07 -7.52
N VAL A 133 36.06 -6.85 -8.45
CA VAL A 133 34.94 -7.75 -8.74
C VAL A 133 35.30 -8.83 -9.78
N HIS A 134 36.58 -9.03 -10.07
CA HIS A 134 37.00 -10.07 -11.01
C HIS A 134 36.62 -11.46 -10.48
N PHE A 135 36.11 -12.34 -11.35
CA PHE A 135 35.53 -13.62 -10.92
C PHE A 135 36.47 -14.47 -10.05
N SER A 136 37.77 -14.48 -10.34
CA SER A 136 38.77 -15.25 -9.58
C SER A 136 38.99 -14.73 -8.15
N ASN A 137 38.70 -13.45 -7.91
CA ASN A 137 38.81 -12.81 -6.60
C ASN A 137 37.57 -13.01 -5.72
N LEU A 138 36.48 -13.54 -6.27
CA LEU A 138 35.23 -13.69 -5.54
C LEU A 138 35.12 -15.07 -4.87
N GLU A 139 34.48 -15.11 -3.70
CA GLU A 139 34.18 -16.34 -2.95
C GLU A 139 32.78 -16.27 -2.32
N LYS A 140 32.12 -17.42 -2.15
CA LYS A 140 30.79 -17.54 -1.55
C LYS A 140 30.93 -17.99 -0.10
N LEU A 141 30.46 -17.18 0.85
CA LEU A 141 30.55 -17.45 2.29
C LEU A 141 29.18 -17.45 2.96
N THR A 142 28.96 -18.39 3.88
CA THR A 142 27.77 -18.44 4.74
C THR A 142 27.73 -17.27 5.73
N ALA A 143 26.55 -16.99 6.30
CA ALA A 143 26.42 -15.97 7.35
C ALA A 143 27.32 -16.23 8.59
N HIS A 144 27.64 -17.50 8.89
CA HIS A 144 28.57 -17.83 9.98
C HIS A 144 30.01 -17.46 9.62
N GLU A 145 30.49 -17.85 8.44
CA GLU A 145 31.85 -17.57 7.98
C GLU A 145 32.09 -16.07 7.79
N VAL A 146 31.11 -15.32 7.28
CA VAL A 146 31.20 -13.85 7.19
C VAL A 146 31.40 -13.22 8.56
N ARG A 147 30.67 -13.71 9.59
CA ARG A 147 30.84 -13.23 10.97
C ARG A 147 32.20 -13.61 11.52
N SER A 148 32.65 -14.85 11.30
CA SER A 148 33.96 -15.32 11.74
C SER A 148 35.09 -14.50 11.10
N LYS A 149 35.07 -14.34 9.77
CA LYS A 149 36.01 -13.49 9.01
C LYS A 149 36.00 -12.05 9.51
N ALA A 150 34.83 -11.46 9.78
CA ALA A 150 34.73 -10.12 10.33
C ALA A 150 35.30 -10.00 11.76
N LEU A 151 35.18 -11.03 12.60
CA LEU A 151 35.77 -11.04 13.94
C LEU A 151 37.30 -11.25 13.90
N ASN A 152 37.79 -12.10 13.00
CA ASN A 152 39.22 -12.38 12.85
C ASN A 152 39.99 -11.20 12.24
N THR A 153 39.39 -10.51 11.27
CA THR A 153 39.94 -9.28 10.66
C THR A 153 39.73 -8.03 11.52
N GLY A 154 39.23 -8.18 12.75
CA GLY A 154 38.97 -7.05 13.66
C GLY A 154 37.90 -6.09 13.16
N ARG A 155 37.07 -6.47 12.18
CA ARG A 155 35.95 -5.66 11.65
C ARG A 155 34.71 -5.68 12.54
N GLY A 156 34.62 -6.62 13.49
CA GLY A 156 33.48 -6.82 14.39
C GLY A 156 33.84 -6.75 15.88
N LYS A 157 32.90 -6.28 16.71
CA LYS A 157 33.08 -6.21 18.17
C LYS A 157 32.91 -7.60 18.80
N LYS A 158 33.95 -8.13 19.45
CA LYS A 158 33.83 -9.29 20.36
C LYS A 158 33.12 -8.84 21.64
N GLY A 159 32.00 -9.49 21.97
CA GLY A 159 31.34 -9.31 23.26
C GLY A 159 31.99 -10.21 24.31
N ASN A 160 32.07 -9.77 25.57
CA ASN A 160 32.53 -10.61 26.66
C ASN A 160 31.41 -11.59 27.07
N TYR A 161 31.21 -12.65 26.29
CA TYR A 161 30.18 -13.66 26.54
C TYR A 161 30.62 -14.74 27.56
N GLN A 162 31.89 -14.72 27.97
CA GLN A 162 32.41 -15.64 29.00
C GLN A 162 32.20 -15.12 30.42
N GLN A 163 31.77 -13.87 30.61
CA GLN A 163 31.55 -13.31 31.95
C GLN A 163 30.43 -14.07 32.70
N ALA A 164 30.66 -14.34 33.98
CA ALA A 164 29.67 -14.93 34.87
C ALA A 164 28.54 -13.93 35.18
N VAL A 165 27.32 -14.45 35.34
CA VAL A 165 26.11 -13.61 35.44
C VAL A 165 25.13 -14.10 36.48
N SER A 166 24.41 -13.16 37.08
CA SER A 166 23.30 -13.42 37.99
C SER A 166 21.97 -12.97 37.36
N GLN A 167 20.97 -13.82 37.51
CA GLN A 167 19.63 -13.68 36.96
C GLN A 167 18.66 -13.26 38.07
N TYR A 168 17.84 -12.25 37.79
CA TYR A 168 16.82 -11.74 38.71
C TYR A 168 15.46 -11.60 38.02
N THR A 169 14.37 -11.64 38.78
CA THR A 169 13.05 -11.23 38.30
C THR A 169 13.05 -9.74 37.96
N VAL A 170 11.98 -9.25 37.33
CA VAL A 170 11.85 -7.81 37.05
C VAL A 170 11.57 -6.99 38.30
N ASP A 171 11.15 -7.66 39.37
CA ASP A 171 10.71 -7.05 40.62
C ASP A 171 11.83 -7.05 41.68
N GLY A 172 12.95 -7.74 41.44
CA GLY A 172 14.13 -7.71 42.31
C GLY A 172 14.59 -9.06 42.85
N ASP A 173 13.80 -10.11 42.69
CA ASP A 173 14.08 -11.40 43.32
C ASP A 173 15.20 -12.15 42.61
N PHE A 174 16.15 -12.68 43.37
CA PHE A 174 17.20 -13.53 42.83
C PHE A 174 16.62 -14.85 42.30
N VAL A 175 17.08 -15.28 41.11
CA VAL A 175 16.63 -16.53 40.46
C VAL A 175 17.75 -17.56 40.41
N ALA A 176 18.90 -17.21 39.82
CA ALA A 176 20.02 -18.14 39.61
C ALA A 176 21.31 -17.40 39.27
N SER A 177 22.45 -18.10 39.33
CA SER A 177 23.73 -17.62 38.81
C SER A 177 24.34 -18.63 37.84
N TYR A 178 25.11 -18.14 36.87
CA TYR A 178 25.73 -18.95 35.82
C TYR A 178 27.19 -18.55 35.66
N GLU A 179 28.05 -19.54 35.39
CA GLU A 179 29.49 -19.32 35.19
C GLU A 179 29.81 -18.52 33.93
N SER A 180 28.90 -18.45 32.95
CA SER A 180 29.02 -17.59 31.78
C SER A 180 27.67 -17.22 31.15
N ILE A 181 27.66 -16.20 30.28
CA ILE A 181 26.48 -15.90 29.44
C ILE A 181 26.14 -17.10 28.53
N TYR A 182 27.13 -17.86 28.07
CA TYR A 182 26.88 -19.08 27.29
C TYR A 182 26.15 -20.14 28.10
N ALA A 183 26.57 -20.41 29.34
CA ALA A 183 25.90 -21.36 30.23
C ALA A 183 24.43 -20.95 30.50
N ALA A 184 24.19 -19.66 30.75
CA ALA A 184 22.84 -19.11 30.87
C ALA A 184 22.02 -19.28 29.57
N SER A 185 22.67 -19.09 28.42
CA SER A 185 22.06 -19.19 27.10
C SER A 185 21.58 -20.61 26.78
N GLU A 186 22.43 -21.60 27.05
CA GLU A 186 22.12 -23.02 26.83
C GLU A 186 21.00 -23.48 27.76
N THR A 187 21.06 -23.10 29.04
CA THR A 187 20.06 -23.50 30.04
C THR A 187 18.68 -22.91 29.75
N LEU A 188 18.61 -21.64 29.33
CA LEU A 188 17.34 -20.91 29.18
C LEU A 188 16.87 -20.73 27.73
N GLY A 189 17.66 -21.15 26.75
CA GLY A 189 17.40 -20.90 25.32
C GLY A 189 17.37 -19.40 24.96
N ILE A 190 18.10 -18.55 25.70
CA ILE A 190 18.16 -17.10 25.46
C ILE A 190 19.47 -16.78 24.75
N HIS A 191 19.40 -16.25 23.52
CA HIS A 191 20.62 -15.96 22.75
C HIS A 191 21.58 -14.98 23.48
N PRO A 192 22.92 -15.21 23.50
CA PRO A 192 23.87 -14.42 24.29
C PRO A 192 23.86 -12.92 23.97
N THR A 193 23.59 -12.58 22.70
CA THR A 193 23.47 -11.18 22.22
C THR A 193 22.29 -10.42 22.82
N TYR A 194 21.35 -11.10 23.49
CA TYR A 194 20.26 -10.46 24.23
C TYR A 194 20.61 -10.21 25.70
N ILE A 195 21.39 -11.08 26.33
CA ILE A 195 21.81 -10.95 27.74
C ILE A 195 22.86 -9.85 27.89
N LEU A 196 23.90 -9.86 27.04
CA LEU A 196 25.01 -8.91 27.16
C LEU A 196 24.58 -7.41 27.15
N PRO A 197 23.65 -6.96 26.30
CA PRO A 197 23.15 -5.58 26.36
C PRO A 197 22.44 -5.21 27.66
N VAL A 198 21.84 -6.17 28.38
CA VAL A 198 21.16 -5.92 29.66
C VAL A 198 22.17 -5.62 30.75
N ILE A 199 23.22 -6.44 30.84
CA ILE A 199 24.35 -6.24 31.77
C ILE A 199 25.02 -4.88 31.52
N ASN A 200 25.16 -4.50 30.25
CA ASN A 200 25.72 -3.19 29.86
C ASN A 200 24.72 -2.02 30.00
N LYS A 201 23.58 -2.21 30.68
CA LYS A 201 22.52 -1.22 30.89
C LYS A 201 21.96 -0.59 29.60
N LYS A 202 22.13 -1.24 28.44
CA LYS A 202 21.58 -0.80 27.13
C LYS A 202 20.17 -1.29 26.88
N LYS A 203 19.77 -2.36 27.55
CA LYS A 203 18.43 -2.92 27.56
C LYS A 203 18.03 -3.20 29.00
N THR A 204 16.75 -3.26 29.26
CA THR A 204 16.23 -3.53 30.61
C THR A 204 16.18 -5.00 30.93
N THR A 205 15.72 -5.85 29.99
CA THR A 205 15.50 -7.29 30.23
C THR A 205 15.93 -8.16 29.05
N ALA A 206 16.17 -9.44 29.33
CA ALA A 206 16.33 -10.49 28.33
C ALA A 206 15.65 -11.78 28.81
N GLY A 207 14.77 -12.36 27.99
CA GLY A 207 14.06 -13.58 28.33
C GLY A 207 13.19 -13.47 29.58
N LYS A 208 12.61 -12.29 29.83
CA LYS A 208 11.77 -11.90 30.99
C LYS A 208 12.53 -11.57 32.28
N TYR A 209 13.86 -11.67 32.29
CA TYR A 209 14.69 -11.46 33.48
C TYR A 209 15.57 -10.22 33.37
N ARG A 210 16.01 -9.73 34.53
CA ARG A 210 17.12 -8.79 34.69
C ARG A 210 18.42 -9.60 34.80
N TRP A 211 19.52 -9.02 34.33
CA TRP A 211 20.82 -9.66 34.27
C TRP A 211 21.90 -8.71 34.76
N PHE A 212 22.71 -9.18 35.70
CA PHE A 212 23.83 -8.44 36.26
C PHE A 212 25.09 -9.31 36.22
N ALA A 213 26.25 -8.69 36.31
CA ALA A 213 27.50 -9.42 36.50
C ALA A 213 27.47 -10.15 37.86
N LYS A 214 28.05 -11.35 37.94
CA LYS A 214 27.97 -12.20 39.16
C LYS A 214 28.57 -11.53 40.41
N ASP A 215 29.56 -10.67 40.21
CA ASP A 215 30.25 -9.88 41.24
C ASP A 215 29.51 -8.59 41.63
N TYR A 216 28.40 -8.25 40.96
CA TYR A 216 27.61 -7.07 41.24
C TYR A 216 26.33 -7.43 42.01
N THR A 217 26.11 -6.76 43.14
CA THR A 217 24.85 -6.87 43.91
C THR A 217 23.93 -5.70 43.54
N PRO A 218 22.81 -5.95 42.84
CA PRO A 218 21.91 -4.88 42.42
C PRO A 218 21.11 -4.31 43.60
N THR A 219 20.90 -2.99 43.58
CA THR A 219 20.05 -2.28 44.56
C THR A 219 18.65 -2.05 43.99
N GLU A 220 17.69 -1.58 44.81
CA GLU A 220 16.33 -1.27 44.35
C GLU A 220 16.33 -0.29 43.16
N GLU A 221 17.27 0.66 43.14
CA GLU A 221 17.41 1.64 42.05
C GLU A 221 17.76 1.00 40.71
N ASP A 222 18.52 -0.10 40.68
CA ASP A 222 18.85 -0.81 39.44
C ASP A 222 17.62 -1.45 38.78
N PHE A 223 16.59 -1.74 39.58
CA PHE A 223 15.33 -2.28 39.10
C PHE A 223 14.40 -1.19 38.58
N ILE A 224 14.60 0.08 38.97
CA ILE A 224 13.86 1.24 38.45
C ILE A 224 14.27 1.48 36.99
N PRO A 225 13.32 1.42 36.03
CA PRO A 225 13.65 1.60 34.61
C PRO A 225 14.08 3.04 34.31
N GLU A 226 15.33 3.24 33.90
CA GLU A 226 15.85 4.52 33.42
C GLU A 226 15.02 5.01 32.22
N THR A 227 14.38 6.17 32.36
CA THR A 227 13.70 6.83 31.25
C THR A 227 14.36 8.16 30.95
N LYS A 228 14.86 8.31 29.72
CA LYS A 228 15.07 9.63 29.12
C LYS A 228 13.69 10.27 28.96
N SER A 229 13.27 11.05 29.95
CA SER A 229 11.99 11.76 29.96
C SER A 229 11.97 12.72 28.77
N LYS A 230 10.97 12.56 27.89
CA LYS A 230 10.59 13.65 26.98
C LYS A 230 9.79 14.65 27.81
N PRO A 231 9.88 15.96 27.53
CA PRO A 231 9.06 16.96 28.22
C PRO A 231 7.59 16.53 28.19
N GLU A 232 6.95 16.57 29.35
CA GLU A 232 5.56 16.16 29.52
C GLU A 232 4.69 17.09 28.66
N LYS A 233 4.00 16.50 27.68
CA LYS A 233 3.08 17.26 26.83
C LYS A 233 1.77 17.38 27.57
N VAL A 234 1.32 18.61 27.81
CA VAL A 234 0.01 18.87 28.43
C VAL A 234 -1.12 18.80 27.40
N LEU A 235 -0.88 19.27 26.17
CA LEU A 235 -1.88 19.32 25.10
C LEU A 235 -1.68 18.25 24.02
N ASN A 236 -2.75 17.54 23.66
CA ASN A 236 -2.84 16.72 22.47
C ASN A 236 -3.05 17.58 21.21
N THR A 237 -1.94 18.16 20.72
CA THR A 237 -1.94 19.06 19.56
C THR A 237 -2.47 18.40 18.27
N SER A 238 -2.31 17.08 18.13
CA SER A 238 -2.85 16.35 16.98
C SER A 238 -4.37 16.37 16.98
N LEU A 239 -4.99 16.01 18.11
CA LEU A 239 -6.44 16.00 18.24
C LEU A 239 -7.02 17.42 18.12
N TRP A 240 -6.38 18.41 18.75
CA TRP A 240 -6.76 19.82 18.64
C TRP A 240 -6.80 20.31 17.19
N LYS A 241 -5.75 20.01 16.41
CA LYS A 241 -5.71 20.31 14.96
C LYS A 241 -6.81 19.58 14.19
N THR A 242 -7.00 18.28 14.43
CA THR A 242 -8.06 17.50 13.75
C THR A 242 -9.46 18.03 14.08
N LEU A 243 -9.65 18.60 15.28
CA LEU A 243 -10.92 19.18 15.68
C LEU A 243 -11.20 20.56 15.08
N GLY A 244 -10.24 21.16 14.38
CA GLY A 244 -10.37 22.48 13.77
C GLY A 244 -9.89 23.61 14.68
N GLN A 245 -8.97 23.31 15.60
CA GLN A 245 -8.32 24.28 16.48
C GLN A 245 -9.31 25.15 17.27
N PRO A 246 -10.22 24.54 18.04
CA PRO A 246 -11.13 25.30 18.89
C PRO A 246 -10.34 26.18 19.89
N ILE A 247 -10.92 27.33 20.24
CA ILE A 247 -10.35 28.26 21.22
C ILE A 247 -10.39 27.57 22.59
N ILE A 248 -9.23 27.29 23.16
CA ILE A 248 -9.04 26.62 24.45
C ILE A 248 -7.82 27.20 25.18
N ASP A 249 -7.73 26.99 26.49
CA ASP A 249 -6.50 27.20 27.26
C ASP A 249 -5.52 26.03 27.01
N GLU A 250 -4.40 26.29 26.33
CA GLU A 250 -3.40 25.25 26.05
C GLU A 250 -2.66 24.76 27.31
N SER A 251 -2.63 25.56 28.38
CA SER A 251 -2.00 25.21 29.66
C SER A 251 -2.89 24.32 30.52
N ASN A 252 -4.21 24.40 30.30
CA ASN A 252 -5.20 23.55 30.96
C ASN A 252 -6.32 23.15 29.96
N PRO A 253 -6.00 22.29 28.98
CA PRO A 253 -6.93 21.97 27.91
C PRO A 253 -8.09 21.10 28.41
N PRO A 254 -9.21 21.06 27.66
CA PRO A 254 -10.33 20.16 27.95
C PRO A 254 -9.89 18.70 28.07
N ALA A 255 -10.63 17.92 28.85
CA ALA A 255 -10.25 16.56 29.23
C ALA A 255 -9.85 15.68 28.03
N CYS A 256 -10.59 15.73 26.92
CA CYS A 256 -10.30 14.92 25.74
C CYS A 256 -8.95 15.23 25.06
N MET A 257 -8.37 16.41 25.31
CA MET A 257 -7.08 16.85 24.80
C MET A 257 -6.01 16.99 25.89
N ASN A 258 -6.34 16.76 27.16
CA ASN A 258 -5.44 16.93 28.30
C ASN A 258 -4.62 15.67 28.55
N LEU A 259 -3.31 15.78 28.35
CA LEU A 259 -2.33 14.70 28.51
C LEU A 259 -1.56 14.78 29.84
N SER A 260 -1.86 15.75 30.70
CA SER A 260 -1.22 15.88 32.01
C SER A 260 -1.65 14.77 32.95
N LEU A 261 -0.71 14.26 33.75
CA LEU A 261 -1.01 13.32 34.83
C LEU A 261 -1.82 13.93 35.98
N LYS A 262 -1.88 15.26 36.10
CA LYS A 262 -2.68 15.95 37.12
C LYS A 262 -4.17 15.68 36.90
N ASP A 263 -4.86 15.34 37.98
CA ASP A 263 -6.31 15.14 37.95
C ASP A 263 -7.04 16.48 37.77
N LEU A 264 -8.11 16.45 36.98
CA LEU A 264 -8.98 17.60 36.75
C LEU A 264 -10.00 17.72 37.88
N PRO A 265 -10.59 18.92 38.11
CA PRO A 265 -11.61 19.09 39.14
C PRO A 265 -12.80 18.13 38.96
N GLY A 266 -13.11 17.38 40.03
CA GLY A 266 -14.19 16.38 40.05
C GLY A 266 -13.93 15.14 39.19
N GLU A 267 -12.68 14.90 38.80
CA GLU A 267 -12.30 13.71 38.05
C GLU A 267 -12.15 12.48 38.94
N ARG A 268 -12.73 11.37 38.49
CA ARG A 268 -12.71 10.07 39.15
C ARG A 268 -12.32 9.00 38.14
N TRP A 269 -11.52 8.03 38.56
CA TRP A 269 -10.96 6.99 37.70
C TRP A 269 -11.56 5.62 38.03
N GLU A 270 -11.92 4.88 36.99
CA GLU A 270 -12.39 3.48 37.08
C GLU A 270 -11.48 2.59 36.20
N PRO A 271 -11.20 1.33 36.61
CA PRO A 271 -10.42 0.42 35.79
C PRO A 271 -11.17 0.07 34.49
N ILE A 272 -10.45 -0.06 33.38
CA ILE A 272 -11.07 -0.47 32.12
C ILE A 272 -11.33 -1.99 32.15
N PRO A 273 -12.56 -2.45 31.87
CA PRO A 273 -12.89 -3.88 31.82
C PRO A 273 -11.96 -4.66 30.87
N ASP A 274 -11.58 -5.87 31.26
CA ASP A 274 -10.61 -6.74 30.59
C ASP A 274 -9.14 -6.24 30.65
N PHE A 275 -8.89 -5.03 31.16
CA PHE A 275 -7.56 -4.42 31.22
C PHE A 275 -7.24 -3.70 32.54
N GLU A 276 -7.83 -4.14 33.63
CA GLU A 276 -7.88 -3.45 34.93
C GLU A 276 -6.48 -3.17 35.50
N LYS A 277 -5.51 -4.07 35.25
CA LYS A 277 -4.12 -3.92 35.71
C LYS A 277 -3.31 -2.91 34.91
N TYR A 278 -3.80 -2.47 33.76
CA TYR A 278 -3.00 -1.74 32.78
C TYR A 278 -3.55 -0.36 32.43
N PHE A 279 -4.88 -0.19 32.52
CA PHE A 279 -5.53 1.04 32.09
C PHE A 279 -6.73 1.39 32.97
N ALA A 280 -6.92 2.70 33.15
CA ALA A 280 -8.08 3.29 33.80
C ALA A 280 -8.71 4.36 32.90
N ILE A 281 -10.02 4.53 32.99
CA ILE A 281 -10.78 5.62 32.35
C ILE A 281 -11.31 6.58 33.41
N SER A 282 -11.25 7.88 33.13
CA SER A 282 -11.88 8.87 33.99
C SER A 282 -13.32 9.17 33.59
N ASN A 283 -14.12 9.67 34.52
CA ASN A 283 -15.45 10.21 34.23
C ASN A 283 -15.43 11.43 33.28
N LYS A 284 -14.27 11.97 32.93
CA LYS A 284 -14.12 12.99 31.89
C LYS A 284 -13.64 12.43 30.54
N GLY A 285 -13.54 11.10 30.44
CA GLY A 285 -13.18 10.38 29.22
C GLY A 285 -11.67 10.28 28.96
N ARG A 286 -10.82 10.65 29.93
CA ARG A 286 -9.36 10.48 29.82
C ARG A 286 -9.01 9.02 30.04
N ILE A 287 -7.97 8.55 29.36
CA ILE A 287 -7.46 7.19 29.52
C ILE A 287 -6.05 7.25 30.09
N LYS A 288 -5.85 6.65 31.27
CA LYS A 288 -4.56 6.57 31.94
C LYS A 288 -4.00 5.16 31.74
N ARG A 289 -2.78 5.08 31.23
CA ARG A 289 -1.99 3.84 31.27
C ARG A 289 -1.28 3.78 32.61
N LEU A 290 -1.40 2.66 33.32
CA LEU A 290 -0.79 2.45 34.64
C LEU A 290 0.65 1.92 34.53
N ASN A 291 1.45 2.18 35.57
CA ASN A 291 2.79 1.62 35.73
C ASN A 291 2.75 0.08 35.64
N SER A 292 3.33 -0.48 34.59
CA SER A 292 3.24 -1.92 34.35
C SER A 292 4.33 -2.47 33.42
N TRP A 293 4.74 -3.71 33.68
CA TRP A 293 5.58 -4.49 32.76
C TRP A 293 4.74 -5.11 31.64
N THR A 294 5.25 -5.08 30.40
CA THR A 294 4.64 -5.87 29.30
C THR A 294 4.80 -7.37 29.54
N GLN A 295 3.92 -8.18 28.96
CA GLN A 295 3.98 -9.64 29.03
C GLN A 295 4.86 -10.28 27.94
N ASN A 296 5.56 -9.48 27.12
CA ASN A 296 6.37 -9.97 26.01
C ASN A 296 7.63 -10.72 26.51
N ARG A 297 8.24 -11.55 25.65
CA ARG A 297 9.49 -12.29 25.98
C ARG A 297 10.60 -11.38 26.53
N ASN A 298 10.71 -10.16 26.01
CA ASN A 298 11.53 -9.12 26.62
C ASN A 298 10.57 -8.11 27.24
N LYS A 299 10.44 -8.16 28.57
CA LYS A 299 9.55 -7.28 29.33
C LYS A 299 10.07 -5.84 29.25
N THR A 300 9.18 -4.92 28.89
CA THR A 300 9.44 -3.48 28.88
C THR A 300 8.53 -2.84 29.92
N PHE A 301 9.09 -1.99 30.77
CA PHE A 301 8.29 -1.22 31.70
C PHE A 301 7.71 0.00 31.02
N TRP A 302 6.41 0.21 31.20
CA TRP A 302 5.75 1.43 30.76
C TRP A 302 5.38 2.25 31.98
N LYS A 303 5.86 3.49 31.98
CA LYS A 303 5.48 4.47 32.98
C LYS A 303 4.05 4.94 32.77
N GLU A 304 3.46 5.37 33.87
CA GLU A 304 2.16 6.01 33.89
C GLU A 304 2.13 7.25 32.98
N HIS A 305 1.07 7.37 32.17
CA HIS A 305 0.79 8.55 31.35
C HIS A 305 -0.65 8.53 30.84
N ILE A 306 -1.15 9.70 30.44
CA ILE A 306 -2.43 9.81 29.75
C ILE A 306 -2.25 9.47 28.26
N ILE A 307 -3.10 8.58 27.75
CA ILE A 307 -3.09 8.13 26.37
C ILE A 307 -3.81 9.16 25.50
N SER A 308 -3.22 9.48 24.35
CA SER A 308 -3.86 10.33 23.35
C SER A 308 -5.16 9.71 22.83
N ILE A 309 -6.20 10.54 22.77
CA ILE A 309 -7.47 10.24 22.13
C ILE A 309 -7.41 10.73 20.68
N PHE A 310 -8.10 10.01 19.80
CA PHE A 310 -8.24 10.31 18.39
C PHE A 310 -9.72 10.50 18.05
N VAL A 311 -9.98 11.20 16.95
CA VAL A 311 -11.33 11.40 16.43
C VAL A 311 -11.43 10.85 15.00
N LEU A 312 -12.49 10.12 14.73
CA LEU A 312 -12.93 9.78 13.39
C LEU A 312 -14.13 10.69 13.05
N ARG A 313 -14.04 11.42 11.94
CA ARG A 313 -15.16 12.17 11.36
C ARG A 313 -15.61 11.46 10.09
N PRO A 314 -16.67 10.63 10.13
CA PRO A 314 -17.32 10.16 8.92
C PRO A 314 -17.85 11.37 8.14
N HIS A 315 -18.33 11.19 6.91
CA HIS A 315 -18.92 12.28 6.10
C HIS A 315 -20.21 12.90 6.73
N SER A 316 -20.59 12.47 7.94
CA SER A 316 -21.65 13.00 8.81
C SER A 316 -21.09 13.96 9.87
N LYS A 317 -21.94 14.84 10.40
CA LYS A 317 -21.61 15.80 11.49
C LYS A 317 -21.29 15.14 12.85
N THR A 318 -21.02 13.84 12.90
CA THR A 318 -20.81 13.08 14.15
C THR A 318 -19.34 12.73 14.32
N SER A 319 -18.78 13.09 15.48
CA SER A 319 -17.40 12.83 15.86
C SER A 319 -17.33 11.58 16.72
N TYR A 320 -16.56 10.60 16.30
CA TYR A 320 -16.34 9.37 17.05
C TYR A 320 -14.96 9.40 17.73
N PHE A 321 -14.95 9.52 19.05
CA PHE A 321 -13.73 9.55 19.85
C PHE A 321 -13.32 8.15 20.26
N TYR A 322 -12.05 7.82 19.98
CA TYR A 322 -11.50 6.52 20.29
C TYR A 322 -10.03 6.60 20.66
N THR A 323 -9.54 5.58 21.35
CA THR A 323 -8.10 5.36 21.51
C THR A 323 -7.74 3.94 21.10
N LYS A 324 -6.44 3.65 21.01
CA LYS A 324 -5.93 2.30 20.76
C LYS A 324 -5.08 1.88 21.94
N VAL A 325 -5.57 0.92 22.72
CA VAL A 325 -4.76 0.33 23.80
C VAL A 325 -4.04 -0.90 23.26
N SER A 326 -2.76 -1.03 23.60
CA SER A 326 -1.96 -2.20 23.20
C SER A 326 -1.80 -3.15 24.37
N TYR A 327 -2.20 -4.41 24.17
CA TYR A 327 -2.10 -5.47 25.16
C TYR A 327 -1.71 -6.79 24.47
N ASN A 328 -0.73 -7.52 25.03
CA ASN A 328 -0.22 -8.79 24.51
C ASN A 328 0.13 -8.78 23.01
N GLY A 329 0.75 -7.68 22.54
CA GLY A 329 1.14 -7.50 21.14
C GLY A 329 -0.02 -7.23 20.18
N ARG A 330 -1.26 -7.14 20.68
CA ARG A 330 -2.45 -6.78 19.90
C ARG A 330 -2.91 -5.36 20.27
N SER A 331 -3.49 -4.68 19.30
CA SER A 331 -4.07 -3.34 19.48
C SER A 331 -5.59 -3.44 19.51
N TYR A 332 -6.21 -2.90 20.56
CA TYR A 332 -7.65 -2.88 20.76
C TYR A 332 -8.16 -1.44 20.59
N PRO A 333 -9.02 -1.17 19.61
CA PRO A 333 -9.69 0.12 19.50
C PRO A 333 -10.76 0.22 20.58
N ILE A 334 -10.72 1.30 21.35
CA ILE A 334 -11.65 1.58 22.44
C ILE A 334 -12.42 2.84 22.12
N ALA A 335 -13.75 2.74 22.07
CA ALA A 335 -14.64 3.89 21.95
C ALA A 335 -14.79 4.57 23.32
N ILE A 336 -14.46 5.86 23.40
CA ILE A 336 -14.48 6.59 24.68
C ILE A 336 -15.91 6.66 25.25
N THR A 337 -16.91 6.95 24.41
CA THR A 337 -18.31 7.05 24.84
C THR A 337 -18.89 5.74 25.36
N ARG A 338 -18.48 4.59 24.80
CA ARG A 338 -18.91 3.27 25.29
C ARG A 338 -18.40 2.98 26.68
N LEU A 339 -17.11 3.24 26.93
CA LEU A 339 -16.54 3.06 28.26
C LEU A 339 -17.11 4.06 29.27
N LEU A 340 -17.30 5.32 28.88
CA LEU A 340 -17.94 6.31 29.75
C LEU A 340 -19.33 5.86 30.20
N TYR A 341 -20.16 5.41 29.25
CA TYR A 341 -21.49 4.89 29.56
C TYR A 341 -21.42 3.66 30.46
N TYR A 342 -20.58 2.68 30.12
CA TYR A 342 -20.42 1.44 30.88
C TYR A 342 -19.94 1.67 32.32
N CYS A 343 -18.92 2.50 32.50
CA CYS A 343 -18.28 2.71 33.81
C CYS A 343 -19.05 3.68 34.71
N PHE A 344 -19.79 4.64 34.15
CA PHE A 344 -20.37 5.75 34.93
C PHE A 344 -21.90 5.91 34.81
N ILE A 345 -22.58 5.16 33.94
CA ILE A 345 -24.05 5.23 33.79
C ILE A 345 -24.67 3.85 34.03
N GLU A 346 -24.47 2.91 33.11
CA GLU A 346 -25.12 1.60 33.13
C GLU A 346 -24.26 0.55 32.42
N LYS A 347 -24.11 -0.62 33.03
CA LYS A 347 -23.36 -1.74 32.46
C LYS A 347 -24.15 -2.39 31.32
N PHE A 348 -23.49 -2.63 30.20
CA PHE A 348 -24.04 -3.34 29.04
C PHE A 348 -22.94 -4.18 28.37
N ASP A 349 -23.31 -5.06 27.44
CA ASP A 349 -22.30 -5.85 26.72
C ASP A 349 -21.47 -4.96 25.77
N LEU A 350 -20.22 -4.68 26.16
CA LEU A 350 -19.26 -3.93 25.35
C LEU A 350 -18.94 -4.60 24.01
N LYS A 351 -19.21 -5.91 23.86
CA LYS A 351 -19.01 -6.67 22.60
C LYS A 351 -20.21 -6.58 21.67
N ASP A 352 -21.39 -6.20 22.15
CA ASP A 352 -22.57 -6.04 21.31
C ASP A 352 -22.42 -4.81 20.42
N LYS A 353 -22.39 -5.07 19.10
CA LYS A 353 -22.27 -4.06 18.04
C LYS A 353 -23.62 -3.47 17.63
N ASN A 354 -24.73 -4.08 18.03
CA ASN A 354 -26.07 -3.55 17.79
C ASN A 354 -26.39 -2.40 18.75
N LEU A 355 -25.70 -2.33 19.89
CA LEU A 355 -25.84 -1.25 20.86
C LEU A 355 -24.91 -0.08 20.51
N VAL A 356 -25.48 1.11 20.36
CA VAL A 356 -24.77 2.34 19.98
C VAL A 356 -25.00 3.40 21.05
N ILE A 357 -23.93 4.09 21.45
CA ILE A 357 -24.02 5.26 22.33
C ILE A 357 -24.11 6.52 21.48
N VAL A 358 -25.21 7.26 21.62
CA VAL A 358 -25.41 8.56 21.01
C VAL A 358 -24.91 9.63 21.98
N ASN A 359 -24.08 10.54 21.46
CA ASN A 359 -23.54 11.66 22.22
C ASN A 359 -24.22 12.97 21.76
N GLU A 360 -25.06 13.53 22.63
CA GLU A 360 -25.79 14.78 22.37
C GLU A 360 -25.09 16.03 22.93
N SER A 361 -23.85 15.89 23.41
CA SER A 361 -23.04 17.02 23.86
C SER A 361 -22.77 18.01 22.72
N ASN A 362 -22.83 19.29 23.04
CA ASN A 362 -22.43 20.38 22.16
C ASN A 362 -21.47 21.32 22.90
N PRO A 363 -20.17 21.36 22.53
CA PRO A 363 -19.55 20.62 21.44
C PRO A 363 -19.36 19.12 21.74
N GLN A 364 -19.37 18.26 20.71
CA GLN A 364 -19.27 16.79 20.88
C GLN A 364 -17.97 16.30 21.55
N TRP A 365 -16.91 17.10 21.53
CA TRP A 365 -15.64 16.77 22.17
C TRP A 365 -15.61 17.08 23.68
N ASP A 366 -16.56 17.89 24.18
CA ASP A 366 -16.74 18.16 25.61
C ASP A 366 -17.87 17.28 26.11
N ILE A 367 -17.53 16.02 26.40
CA ILE A 367 -18.52 14.97 26.65
C ILE A 367 -19.11 15.15 28.04
N ASP A 368 -20.40 15.46 28.08
CA ASP A 368 -21.23 15.39 29.26
C ASP A 368 -21.83 13.99 29.36
N ILE A 369 -21.47 13.23 30.40
CA ILE A 369 -21.94 11.86 30.60
C ILE A 369 -23.48 11.82 30.65
N SER A 370 -24.14 12.84 31.20
CA SER A 370 -25.61 12.88 31.29
C SER A 370 -26.31 12.98 29.92
N LYS A 371 -25.57 13.34 28.87
CA LYS A 371 -26.05 13.47 27.48
C LYS A 371 -25.68 12.26 26.61
N LEU A 372 -25.28 11.16 27.23
CA LEU A 372 -25.03 9.89 26.56
C LEU A 372 -26.26 8.98 26.68
N THR A 373 -26.76 8.50 25.54
CA THR A 373 -27.91 7.57 25.50
C THR A 373 -27.56 6.28 24.76
N LEU A 374 -28.05 5.15 25.27
CA LEU A 374 -27.90 3.83 24.67
C LEU A 374 -29.09 3.55 23.74
N GLN A 375 -28.81 3.22 22.48
CA GLN A 375 -29.83 2.95 21.46
C GLN A 375 -29.46 1.72 20.62
N SER A 376 -30.46 1.08 20.00
CA SER A 376 -30.22 0.03 19.01
C SER A 376 -29.88 0.62 17.64
N ALA A 377 -28.85 0.08 16.98
CA ALA A 377 -28.48 0.41 15.61
C ALA A 377 -29.65 0.23 14.64
N ASN A 378 -30.53 -0.74 14.89
CA ASN A 378 -31.71 -0.99 14.06
C ASN A 378 -32.71 0.15 14.14
N ASP A 379 -32.91 0.73 15.32
CA ASP A 379 -33.87 1.82 15.50
C ASP A 379 -33.37 3.12 14.89
N ILE A 380 -32.05 3.41 15.06
CA ILE A 380 -31.36 4.50 14.36
C ILE A 380 -31.52 4.35 12.84
N LEU A 381 -31.29 3.14 12.30
CA LEU A 381 -31.40 2.88 10.87
C LEU A 381 -32.84 2.97 10.35
N LYS A 382 -33.84 2.49 11.11
CA LYS A 382 -35.27 2.63 10.76
C LYS A 382 -35.66 4.09 10.64
N GLU A 383 -35.27 4.92 11.60
CA GLU A 383 -35.58 6.34 11.61
C GLU A 383 -34.87 7.07 10.46
N ARG A 384 -33.59 6.76 10.23
CA ARG A 384 -32.84 7.27 9.08
C ARG A 384 -33.49 6.86 7.74
N ASN A 385 -33.91 5.61 7.60
CA ASN A 385 -34.51 5.10 6.37
C ASN A 385 -35.88 5.73 6.09
N LYS A 386 -36.69 6.03 7.12
CA LYS A 386 -37.91 6.84 6.98
C LYS A 386 -37.62 8.21 6.36
N GLN A 387 -36.51 8.86 6.74
CA GLN A 387 -36.08 10.15 6.19
C GLN A 387 -35.51 10.07 4.75
N TYR A 388 -35.00 8.92 4.31
CA TYR A 388 -34.49 8.73 2.94
C TYR A 388 -35.56 8.25 1.96
N ALA A 389 -36.58 7.52 2.43
CA ALA A 389 -37.72 7.10 1.62
C ALA A 389 -38.44 8.30 0.98
N THR A 390 -38.48 9.44 1.65
CA THR A 390 -39.02 10.71 1.14
C THR A 390 -38.15 11.40 0.07
N LYS A 391 -36.97 10.88 -0.28
CA LYS A 391 -36.02 11.49 -1.26
C LYS A 391 -35.81 10.68 -2.54
N VAL A 392 -36.57 9.59 -2.77
CA VAL A 392 -36.47 8.76 -4.00
C VAL A 392 -37.08 9.50 -5.19
N ARG A 393 -36.33 9.58 -6.31
CA ARG A 393 -36.82 10.12 -7.59
C ARG A 393 -37.18 8.98 -8.53
N THR A 394 -38.47 8.78 -8.77
CA THR A 394 -38.98 7.81 -9.75
C THR A 394 -38.88 8.39 -11.15
N ILE A 395 -38.19 7.70 -12.06
CA ILE A 395 -38.04 8.10 -13.47
C ILE A 395 -38.86 7.14 -14.35
N LEU A 396 -39.71 7.72 -15.21
CA LEU A 396 -40.51 7.04 -16.23
C LEU A 396 -39.81 7.07 -17.60
N ASN A 397 -40.25 6.23 -18.56
CA ASN A 397 -39.72 6.27 -19.92
C ASN A 397 -40.19 7.55 -20.66
N SER A 398 -39.33 8.05 -21.56
CA SER A 398 -39.61 9.16 -22.49
C SER A 398 -40.79 8.94 -23.45
N LYS A 399 -41.27 7.70 -23.62
CA LYS A 399 -42.33 7.29 -24.57
C LYS A 399 -42.03 7.56 -26.05
N LYS A 400 -40.81 7.98 -26.40
CA LYS A 400 -40.39 8.17 -27.80
C LYS A 400 -40.18 6.82 -28.45
N VAL A 401 -40.73 6.64 -29.65
CA VAL A 401 -40.60 5.41 -30.46
C VAL A 401 -39.63 5.55 -31.62
N PHE A 402 -39.21 6.78 -31.95
CA PHE A 402 -38.30 7.07 -33.06
C PHE A 402 -37.24 8.10 -32.66
N ASN A 403 -36.02 7.94 -33.17
CA ASN A 403 -34.88 8.83 -32.90
C ASN A 403 -34.76 9.95 -33.94
N ASP A 404 -35.65 10.95 -33.86
CA ASP A 404 -35.67 12.09 -34.80
C ASP A 404 -34.32 12.84 -34.84
N SER A 405 -33.66 13.01 -33.69
CA SER A 405 -32.38 13.73 -33.61
C SER A 405 -31.28 13.05 -34.42
N LEU A 406 -31.20 11.72 -34.38
CA LEU A 406 -30.22 10.98 -35.18
C LEU A 406 -30.56 11.03 -36.66
N TRP A 407 -31.86 10.89 -37.00
CA TRP A 407 -32.35 10.96 -38.37
C TRP A 407 -32.02 12.31 -39.03
N GLU A 408 -32.19 13.41 -38.30
CA GLU A 408 -31.79 14.75 -38.76
C GLU A 408 -30.27 14.88 -38.93
N LYS A 409 -29.47 14.39 -37.97
CA LYS A 409 -28.00 14.45 -38.03
C LYS A 409 -27.42 13.68 -39.23
N LEU A 410 -28.09 12.60 -39.65
CA LEU A 410 -27.73 11.79 -40.82
C LEU A 410 -28.24 12.37 -42.15
N GLY A 411 -28.81 13.57 -42.15
CA GLY A 411 -29.25 14.23 -43.38
C GLY A 411 -30.63 13.78 -43.87
N LYS A 412 -31.51 13.34 -42.95
CA LYS A 412 -32.89 12.94 -43.25
C LYS A 412 -32.99 11.90 -44.37
N PRO A 413 -32.30 10.74 -44.26
CA PRO A 413 -32.37 9.71 -45.28
C PRO A 413 -33.82 9.26 -45.49
N ARG A 414 -34.18 8.94 -46.74
CA ARG A 414 -35.50 8.39 -47.09
C ARG A 414 -35.63 6.98 -46.48
N ILE A 415 -36.35 6.89 -45.36
CA ILE A 415 -36.61 5.64 -44.63
C ILE A 415 -38.09 5.54 -44.28
N ASN A 416 -38.61 4.31 -44.16
CA ASN A 416 -39.96 4.07 -43.70
C ASN A 416 -40.04 4.28 -42.17
N LYS A 417 -40.66 5.37 -41.70
CA LYS A 417 -40.81 5.64 -40.26
C LYS A 417 -41.67 4.62 -39.51
N LYS A 418 -42.54 3.86 -40.20
CA LYS A 418 -43.35 2.79 -39.57
C LYS A 418 -42.53 1.53 -39.26
N ASN A 419 -41.48 1.29 -40.06
CA ASN A 419 -40.53 0.20 -39.87
C ASN A 419 -39.10 0.72 -40.12
N PRO A 420 -38.57 1.54 -39.19
CA PRO A 420 -37.29 2.20 -39.40
C PRO A 420 -36.13 1.21 -39.13
N PRO A 421 -34.93 1.48 -39.67
CA PRO A 421 -33.73 0.75 -39.27
C PRO A 421 -33.55 0.77 -37.75
N ALA A 422 -33.04 -0.34 -37.19
CA ALA A 422 -32.99 -0.58 -35.75
C ALA A 422 -32.36 0.57 -34.93
N ILE A 423 -31.34 1.25 -35.49
CA ILE A 423 -30.67 2.37 -34.81
C ILE A 423 -31.58 3.60 -34.59
N PHE A 424 -32.71 3.68 -35.30
CA PHE A 424 -33.71 4.73 -35.15
C PHE A 424 -34.93 4.28 -34.35
N ASP A 425 -35.13 2.97 -34.16
CA ASP A 425 -36.29 2.41 -33.43
C ASP A 425 -36.03 2.47 -31.91
N LEU A 426 -36.77 3.34 -31.22
CA LEU A 426 -36.73 3.49 -29.76
C LEU A 426 -37.87 2.74 -29.05
N SER A 427 -38.69 1.99 -29.78
CA SER A 427 -39.77 1.19 -29.21
C SER A 427 -39.22 -0.01 -28.43
N LEU A 428 -39.93 -0.41 -27.38
CA LEU A 428 -39.51 -1.52 -26.52
C LEU A 428 -39.77 -2.91 -27.12
N ARG A 429 -40.55 -2.99 -28.22
CA ARG A 429 -40.79 -4.26 -28.93
C ARG A 429 -39.47 -4.77 -29.51
N ASP A 430 -39.28 -6.08 -29.47
CA ASP A 430 -38.13 -6.70 -30.12
C ASP A 430 -38.32 -6.73 -31.64
N LEU A 431 -37.23 -6.54 -32.37
CA LEU A 431 -37.22 -6.60 -33.82
C LEU A 431 -36.98 -8.04 -34.29
N PRO A 432 -37.36 -8.41 -35.53
CA PRO A 432 -37.03 -9.72 -36.09
C PRO A 432 -35.52 -10.01 -36.02
N ASP A 433 -35.17 -11.21 -35.56
CA ASP A 433 -33.81 -11.72 -35.38
C ASP A 433 -32.92 -10.84 -34.46
N GLU A 434 -33.55 -10.18 -33.48
CA GLU A 434 -32.85 -9.37 -32.50
C GLU A 434 -32.51 -10.15 -31.23
N ASN A 435 -31.22 -10.22 -30.93
CA ASN A 435 -30.67 -10.89 -29.76
C ASN A 435 -29.99 -9.88 -28.86
N TRP A 436 -30.29 -9.92 -27.57
CA TRP A 436 -29.75 -9.03 -26.55
C TRP A 436 -28.63 -9.71 -25.75
N LYS A 437 -27.55 -8.97 -25.47
CA LYS A 437 -26.48 -9.36 -24.54
C LYS A 437 -26.27 -8.29 -23.46
N PRO A 438 -25.81 -8.66 -22.25
CA PRO A 438 -25.42 -7.67 -21.24
C PRO A 438 -24.37 -6.70 -21.76
N LEU A 439 -24.52 -5.42 -21.45
CA LEU A 439 -23.53 -4.41 -21.81
C LEU A 439 -22.28 -4.58 -20.93
N PRO A 440 -21.07 -4.77 -21.50
CA PRO A 440 -19.85 -4.99 -20.71
C PRO A 440 -19.59 -3.88 -19.69
N GLY A 441 -19.42 -4.27 -18.42
CA GLY A 441 -19.21 -3.34 -17.30
C GLY A 441 -20.49 -2.76 -16.67
N PHE A 442 -21.67 -3.07 -17.21
CA PHE A 442 -22.96 -2.54 -16.75
C PHE A 442 -24.03 -3.64 -16.59
N TYR A 443 -23.60 -4.80 -16.12
CA TYR A 443 -24.44 -5.99 -15.90
C TYR A 443 -25.65 -5.69 -15.01
N GLY A 444 -26.80 -6.24 -15.39
CA GLY A 444 -28.07 -6.04 -14.65
C GLY A 444 -28.69 -4.65 -14.80
N LYS A 445 -28.08 -3.75 -15.59
CA LYS A 445 -28.57 -2.38 -15.79
C LYS A 445 -28.79 -2.01 -17.25
N TYR A 446 -27.91 -2.47 -18.14
CA TYR A 446 -27.97 -2.18 -19.57
C TYR A 446 -27.71 -3.44 -20.40
N VAL A 447 -28.40 -3.52 -21.53
CA VAL A 447 -28.21 -4.57 -22.55
C VAL A 447 -28.05 -3.93 -23.93
N ILE A 448 -27.34 -4.62 -24.82
CA ILE A 448 -27.08 -4.23 -26.21
C ILE A 448 -27.55 -5.33 -27.17
N SER A 449 -28.19 -4.97 -28.27
CA SER A 449 -28.66 -5.93 -29.27
C SER A 449 -27.71 -6.09 -30.44
N ASN A 450 -27.73 -7.26 -31.10
CA ASN A 450 -26.99 -7.52 -32.34
C ASN A 450 -27.36 -6.56 -33.48
N LYS A 451 -28.53 -5.91 -33.42
CA LYS A 451 -29.00 -4.89 -34.37
C LYS A 451 -28.55 -3.47 -34.01
N GLY A 452 -27.80 -3.29 -32.92
CA GLY A 452 -27.25 -2.00 -32.50
C GLY A 452 -28.14 -1.14 -31.60
N ARG A 453 -29.20 -1.71 -31.00
CA ARG A 453 -29.99 -1.01 -29.99
C ARG A 453 -29.39 -1.19 -28.60
N VAL A 454 -29.58 -0.20 -27.73
CA VAL A 454 -29.12 -0.24 -26.34
C VAL A 454 -30.32 0.02 -25.43
N LYS A 455 -30.58 -0.85 -24.47
CA LYS A 455 -31.74 -0.77 -23.57
C LYS A 455 -31.26 -0.61 -22.13
N ARG A 456 -31.82 0.37 -21.42
CA ARG A 456 -31.73 0.52 -19.96
C ARG A 456 -32.86 -0.30 -19.34
N LEU A 457 -32.53 -1.15 -18.37
CA LEU A 457 -33.48 -1.98 -17.64
C LEU A 457 -34.23 -1.18 -16.56
N SER A 458 -35.39 -1.69 -16.13
CA SER A 458 -36.10 -1.18 -14.96
C SER A 458 -35.39 -1.61 -13.67
N GLY A 459 -35.66 -0.90 -12.58
CA GLY A 459 -35.10 -1.16 -11.26
C GLY A 459 -34.21 -0.04 -10.73
N TRP A 460 -33.33 -0.39 -9.79
CA TRP A 460 -32.48 0.58 -9.11
C TRP A 460 -31.38 1.12 -10.03
N GLY A 461 -31.43 2.43 -10.27
CA GLY A 461 -30.38 3.17 -10.96
C GLY A 461 -29.27 3.62 -10.01
N VAL A 462 -28.48 4.62 -10.43
CA VAL A 462 -27.42 5.19 -9.58
C VAL A 462 -27.91 6.35 -8.72
N GLY A 463 -27.61 6.26 -7.42
CA GLY A 463 -28.00 7.24 -6.41
C GLY A 463 -29.40 6.98 -5.88
N ASN A 464 -30.25 8.00 -5.90
CA ASN A 464 -31.64 7.95 -5.45
C ASN A 464 -32.66 7.78 -6.59
N HIS A 465 -32.23 7.28 -7.75
CA HIS A 465 -33.09 7.09 -8.92
C HIS A 465 -33.61 5.66 -9.00
N PHE A 466 -34.92 5.53 -9.14
CA PHE A 466 -35.59 4.27 -9.46
C PHE A 466 -36.22 4.37 -10.84
N TYR A 467 -35.79 3.53 -11.77
CA TYR A 467 -36.36 3.47 -13.12
C TYR A 467 -37.54 2.51 -13.13
N LYS A 468 -38.76 3.03 -13.20
CA LYS A 468 -39.97 2.19 -13.18
C LYS A 468 -40.12 1.37 -14.46
N GLU A 469 -39.58 1.87 -15.56
CA GLU A 469 -39.76 1.34 -16.91
C GLU A 469 -38.42 1.24 -17.64
N GLU A 470 -38.32 0.24 -18.51
CA GLU A 470 -37.23 0.08 -19.46
C GLU A 470 -37.24 1.19 -20.51
N GLN A 471 -36.09 1.47 -21.12
CA GLN A 471 -35.98 2.49 -22.16
C GLN A 471 -34.87 2.17 -23.16
N ILE A 472 -35.18 2.22 -24.47
CA ILE A 472 -34.15 2.22 -25.51
C ILE A 472 -33.45 3.58 -25.52
N ILE A 473 -32.12 3.56 -25.45
CA ILE A 473 -31.27 4.75 -25.41
C ILE A 473 -31.10 5.29 -26.82
N SER A 474 -31.30 6.60 -26.98
CA SER A 474 -31.06 7.28 -28.25
C SER A 474 -29.56 7.31 -28.58
N LEU A 475 -29.23 6.76 -29.76
CA LEU A 475 -27.92 6.88 -30.37
C LEU A 475 -27.70 8.30 -30.92
N ASN A 476 -26.43 8.69 -31.00
CA ASN A 476 -25.95 9.96 -31.53
C ASN A 476 -24.89 9.73 -32.61
N LEU A 477 -24.67 10.74 -33.46
CA LEU A 477 -23.67 10.74 -34.51
C LEU A 477 -22.60 11.78 -34.21
N LYS A 478 -21.32 11.39 -34.30
CA LYS A 478 -20.19 12.33 -34.34
C LYS A 478 -19.74 12.49 -35.80
N LYS A 479 -19.91 13.69 -36.35
CA LYS A 479 -19.37 14.05 -37.67
C LYS A 479 -17.87 14.34 -37.52
N SER A 480 -17.05 13.60 -38.26
CA SER A 480 -15.60 13.78 -38.41
C SER A 480 -15.20 13.14 -39.75
N GLU A 481 -13.91 13.18 -40.12
CA GLU A 481 -13.38 12.48 -41.32
C GLU A 481 -13.79 11.00 -41.36
N SER A 482 -14.04 10.40 -40.20
CA SER A 482 -14.63 9.07 -40.10
C SER A 482 -15.81 9.07 -39.12
N PRO A 483 -17.05 9.19 -39.62
CA PRO A 483 -18.24 9.31 -38.77
C PRO A 483 -18.49 8.03 -37.97
N PHE A 484 -18.95 8.17 -36.72
CA PHE A 484 -19.30 7.04 -35.88
C PHE A 484 -20.51 7.30 -34.98
N LEU A 485 -21.23 6.21 -34.67
CA LEU A 485 -22.36 6.21 -33.76
C LEU A 485 -21.91 5.98 -32.31
N TYR A 486 -22.53 6.71 -31.38
CA TYR A 486 -22.24 6.60 -29.95
C TYR A 486 -23.48 6.87 -29.09
N PHE A 487 -23.43 6.50 -27.82
CA PHE A 487 -24.48 6.80 -26.84
C PHE A 487 -23.89 7.15 -25.48
N TYR A 488 -24.72 7.75 -24.62
CA TYR A 488 -24.38 8.03 -23.23
C TYR A 488 -25.13 7.10 -22.30
N LEU A 489 -24.44 6.69 -21.24
CA LEU A 489 -25.05 6.11 -20.07
C LEU A 489 -25.45 7.22 -19.09
N HIS A 490 -26.03 6.85 -17.94
CA HIS A 490 -26.32 7.84 -16.92
C HIS A 490 -25.02 8.52 -16.43
N LYS A 491 -25.02 9.85 -16.25
CA LYS A 491 -23.80 10.62 -15.94
C LYS A 491 -23.05 10.18 -14.66
N LYS A 492 -23.77 9.58 -13.70
CA LYS A 492 -23.17 9.03 -12.47
C LYS A 492 -22.59 7.61 -12.66
N GLU A 493 -22.85 6.96 -13.77
CA GLU A 493 -22.25 5.66 -14.12
C GLU A 493 -20.99 5.84 -14.95
N ASP A 494 -21.10 6.57 -16.05
CA ASP A 494 -19.94 6.90 -16.88
C ASP A 494 -20.24 8.18 -17.66
N ILE A 495 -19.28 9.10 -17.64
CA ILE A 495 -19.35 10.35 -18.38
C ILE A 495 -18.93 10.19 -19.84
N ASN A 496 -18.21 9.12 -20.16
CA ASN A 496 -17.60 8.92 -21.47
C ASN A 496 -18.60 8.32 -22.47
N PRO A 497 -18.67 8.86 -23.70
CA PRO A 497 -19.52 8.30 -24.74
C PRO A 497 -19.05 6.91 -25.15
N LYS A 498 -19.99 5.98 -25.32
CA LYS A 498 -19.72 4.61 -25.74
C LYS A 498 -19.87 4.49 -27.25
N ARG A 499 -18.80 4.07 -27.94
CA ARG A 499 -18.81 3.83 -29.40
C ARG A 499 -19.57 2.54 -29.69
N LEU A 500 -20.64 2.65 -30.48
CA LEU A 500 -21.56 1.53 -30.72
C LEU A 500 -20.85 0.32 -31.37
N LEU A 501 -20.15 0.54 -32.48
CA LEU A 501 -19.52 -0.56 -33.24
C LEU A 501 -18.45 -1.32 -32.45
N ARG A 502 -17.72 -0.66 -31.52
CA ARG A 502 -16.75 -1.34 -30.65
C ARG A 502 -17.43 -2.34 -29.73
N LEU A 503 -18.55 -1.93 -29.13
CA LEU A 503 -19.31 -2.79 -28.23
C LEU A 503 -20.01 -3.91 -28.98
N LEU A 504 -20.52 -3.65 -30.18
CA LEU A 504 -21.14 -4.68 -31.03
C LEU A 504 -20.14 -5.74 -31.46
N TYR A 505 -18.96 -5.33 -31.92
CA TYR A 505 -17.91 -6.27 -32.30
C TYR A 505 -17.49 -7.13 -31.10
N TYR A 506 -17.23 -6.51 -29.95
CA TYR A 506 -16.93 -7.22 -28.71
C TYR A 506 -18.01 -8.23 -28.32
N CYS A 507 -19.29 -7.82 -28.37
CA CYS A 507 -20.38 -8.66 -27.87
C CYS A 507 -20.77 -9.78 -28.85
N PHE A 508 -20.63 -9.58 -30.17
CA PHE A 508 -21.23 -10.46 -31.17
C PHE A 508 -20.27 -10.99 -32.24
N VAL A 509 -19.02 -10.52 -32.30
CA VAL A 509 -18.04 -10.97 -33.30
C VAL A 509 -16.83 -11.61 -32.62
N GLU A 510 -16.04 -10.83 -31.89
CA GLU A 510 -14.82 -11.30 -31.22
C GLU A 510 -14.49 -10.41 -30.01
N GLU A 511 -14.16 -11.02 -28.88
CA GLU A 511 -13.75 -10.31 -27.67
C GLU A 511 -12.34 -9.72 -27.82
N PHE A 512 -12.16 -8.48 -27.37
CA PHE A 512 -10.86 -7.80 -27.37
C PHE A 512 -10.82 -6.78 -26.21
N ASP A 513 -9.63 -6.30 -25.85
CA ASP A 513 -9.52 -5.28 -24.81
C ASP A 513 -10.19 -3.97 -25.24
N LEU A 514 -11.36 -3.68 -24.67
CA LEU A 514 -12.13 -2.47 -24.93
C LEU A 514 -11.35 -1.19 -24.57
N ASN A 515 -10.38 -1.26 -23.65
CA ASN A 515 -9.52 -0.15 -23.25
C ASN A 515 -8.36 0.10 -24.23
N ASN A 516 -8.04 -0.88 -25.08
CA ASN A 516 -6.98 -0.75 -26.07
C ASN A 516 -7.39 0.24 -27.17
N ARG A 517 -6.73 1.41 -27.18
CA ARG A 517 -7.00 2.51 -28.12
C ARG A 517 -6.28 2.36 -29.47
N THR A 518 -5.34 1.42 -29.60
CA THR A 518 -4.61 1.19 -30.86
C THR A 518 -5.40 0.32 -31.84
N LEU A 519 -6.41 -0.41 -31.34
CA LEU A 519 -7.32 -1.22 -32.13
C LEU A 519 -8.57 -0.42 -32.50
N ARG A 520 -9.03 -0.52 -33.75
CA ARG A 520 -10.21 0.18 -34.26
C ARG A 520 -11.12 -0.81 -34.98
N VAL A 521 -12.41 -0.78 -34.64
CA VAL A 521 -13.42 -1.50 -35.42
C VAL A 521 -13.80 -0.64 -36.63
N VAL A 522 -13.58 -1.18 -37.82
CA VAL A 522 -13.93 -0.58 -39.11
C VAL A 522 -15.14 -1.32 -39.66
N SER A 523 -16.07 -0.57 -40.24
CA SER A 523 -17.29 -1.09 -40.84
C SER A 523 -17.26 -0.89 -42.34
N GLU A 524 -17.47 -1.96 -43.10
CA GLU A 524 -17.62 -1.95 -44.55
C GLU A 524 -19.10 -1.88 -44.97
N ASN A 525 -20.00 -1.62 -44.02
CA ASN A 525 -21.41 -1.34 -44.30
C ASN A 525 -21.56 -0.14 -45.25
N GLN A 526 -22.40 -0.28 -46.28
CA GLN A 526 -22.67 0.79 -47.25
C GLN A 526 -23.28 2.04 -46.58
N ARG A 527 -24.06 1.84 -45.51
CA ARG A 527 -24.74 2.89 -44.76
C ARG A 527 -24.49 2.73 -43.27
N LEU A 528 -24.28 3.84 -42.56
CA LEU A 528 -24.05 3.84 -41.11
C LEU A 528 -25.23 3.28 -40.29
N TRP A 529 -26.43 3.26 -40.87
CA TRP A 529 -27.67 2.79 -40.23
C TRP A 529 -28.07 1.37 -40.61
N GLU A 530 -27.27 0.70 -41.43
CA GLU A 530 -27.40 -0.72 -41.75
C GLU A 530 -26.25 -1.43 -41.02
N ILE A 531 -26.57 -2.14 -39.93
CA ILE A 531 -25.59 -2.85 -39.12
C ILE A 531 -25.58 -4.32 -39.57
N ASP A 532 -24.63 -4.65 -40.44
CA ASP A 532 -24.22 -6.01 -40.73
C ASP A 532 -22.94 -6.32 -39.93
N LEU A 533 -23.04 -7.29 -39.03
CA LEU A 533 -21.96 -7.68 -38.13
C LEU A 533 -20.81 -8.38 -38.89
N SER A 534 -21.10 -9.09 -39.99
CA SER A 534 -20.05 -9.73 -40.80
C SER A 534 -19.17 -8.74 -41.56
N LYS A 535 -19.61 -7.47 -41.66
CA LYS A 535 -18.85 -6.39 -42.29
C LYS A 535 -18.06 -5.56 -41.30
N LEU A 536 -17.93 -6.03 -40.06
CA LEU A 536 -17.10 -5.41 -39.04
C LEU A 536 -15.75 -6.14 -38.97
N SER A 537 -14.66 -5.38 -39.00
CA SER A 537 -13.30 -5.90 -38.84
C SER A 537 -12.53 -5.11 -37.78
N LEU A 538 -11.75 -5.81 -36.96
CA LEU A 538 -10.81 -5.19 -36.03
C LEU A 538 -9.49 -4.94 -36.76
N ARG A 539 -9.07 -3.67 -36.84
CA ARG A 539 -7.80 -3.27 -37.47
C ARG A 539 -6.90 -2.55 -36.49
N SER A 540 -5.61 -2.78 -36.59
CA SER A 540 -4.61 -1.93 -35.95
C SER A 540 -4.62 -0.55 -36.60
N MET A 541 -4.48 0.51 -35.81
CA MET A 541 -4.32 1.88 -36.32
C MET A 541 -3.16 1.99 -37.33
N VAL A 542 -2.11 1.17 -37.18
CA VAL A 542 -0.93 1.16 -38.06
C VAL A 542 -1.26 0.68 -39.48
N ASP A 543 -2.18 -0.27 -39.64
CA ASP A 543 -2.56 -0.81 -40.96
C ASP A 543 -3.57 0.09 -41.70
N SER A 544 -4.31 0.93 -40.98
CA SER A 544 -5.33 1.80 -41.58
C SER A 544 -4.76 2.96 -42.41
N PHE A 545 -3.49 3.33 -42.21
CA PHE A 545 -2.81 4.39 -42.99
C PHE A 545 -2.20 3.90 -44.31
N LYS A 546 -1.94 2.60 -44.46
CA LYS A 546 -1.32 2.05 -45.70
C LYS A 546 -2.27 2.02 -46.90
N ASN A 547 -3.59 2.04 -46.67
CA ASN A 547 -4.59 1.94 -47.74
C ASN A 547 -5.07 3.27 -48.32
N ASN A 548 -4.64 4.43 -47.78
CA ASN A 548 -4.97 5.74 -48.36
C ASN A 548 -4.07 6.15 -49.54
N TYR A 549 -3.06 5.34 -49.91
CA TYR A 549 -2.18 5.57 -51.06
C TYR A 549 -2.49 4.69 -52.28
N LYS A 550 -3.63 3.99 -52.27
CA LYS A 550 -4.18 3.32 -53.46
C LYS A 550 -5.60 3.82 -53.73
N LYS A 551 -5.70 5.05 -54.19
CA LYS A 551 -6.82 5.53 -55.03
C LYS A 551 -6.33 6.62 -55.94
#